data_AF-A0A9D1LL09-F1
#
_entry.id   AF-A0A9D1LL09-F1
#
_cell.length_a   1.000
_cell.length_b   1.000
_cell.length_c   1.000
_cell.angle_alpha   90.00
_cell.angle_beta   90.00
_cell.angle_gamma   90.00
#
_symmetry.space_group_name_H-M   'P 1'
#
loop_
_entity.id
_entity.type
_entity.pdbx_description
1 polymer ?
#
loop_
_entity_poly.entity_id
_entity_poly.type
_entity_poly.pdbx_seq_one_letter_code
_entity_poly.pdbx_strand_id
1 'polypeptide(L)' 'MAEFQLIDLSHHNSVFDFLAVKNAGIYGVILRAGYGREASQKDRKFDEFYTAAKAVGLHIGAYWYS' A
#
# COMPACT_ATOMS: atom_id res chain seq x y z
N MET A 1 0.08 -11.67 -23.00
CA MET A 1 0.18 -11.85 -21.53
C MET A 1 -0.43 -10.62 -20.90
N ALA A 2 -1.21 -10.76 -19.82
CA ALA A 2 -1.69 -9.58 -19.10
C ALA A 2 -0.53 -8.96 -18.31
N GLU A 3 -0.35 -7.65 -18.42
CA GLU A 3 0.61 -6.88 -17.63
C GLU A 3 -0.13 -6.26 -16.45
N PHE A 4 0.40 -6.44 -15.23
CA PHE A 4 -0.18 -5.89 -14.02
C PHE A 4 0.77 -4.87 -13.41
N GLN A 5 0.30 -3.65 -13.25
CA GLN A 5 1.07 -2.58 -12.60
C GLN A 5 0.75 -2.54 -11.10
N LEU A 6 1.80 -2.56 -10.29
CA LEU A 6 1.71 -2.39 -8.85
C LEU A 6 2.58 -1.20 -8.42
N ILE A 7 2.16 -0.52 -7.36
CA ILE A 7 2.94 0.55 -6.71
C ILE A 7 3.22 0.17 -5.26
N ASP A 8 4.39 0.54 -4.74
CA ASP A 8 4.68 0.38 -3.32
C ASP A 8 4.47 1.71 -2.57
N LEU A 9 3.95 1.61 -1.34
CA LEU A 9 3.61 2.77 -0.53
C LEU A 9 4.05 2.58 0.93
N SER A 10 4.45 3.69 1.53
CA SER A 10 4.80 3.82 2.95
C SER A 10 4.38 5.19 3.47
N HIS A 11 4.62 5.51 4.75
CA HIS A 11 4.30 6.82 5.29
C HIS A 11 5.02 8.02 4.62
N HIS A 12 6.00 7.78 3.75
CA HIS A 12 6.66 8.82 2.95
C HIS A 12 5.80 9.27 1.77
N ASN A 13 4.83 8.46 1.35
CA ASN A 13 3.95 8.76 0.23
C ASN A 13 2.70 9.49 0.72
N SER A 14 2.31 10.51 -0.03
CA SER A 14 1.08 11.29 0.22
C SER A 14 0.00 10.88 -0.77
N VAL A 15 -0.52 9.65 -0.62
CA VAL A 15 -1.67 9.15 -1.39
C VAL A 15 -2.93 9.38 -0.57
N PHE A 16 -3.83 10.21 -1.09
CA PHE A 16 -5.09 10.56 -0.43
C PHE A 16 -6.31 9.90 -1.08
N ASP A 17 -6.18 9.41 -2.32
CA ASP A 17 -7.28 8.84 -3.09
C ASP A 17 -6.87 7.52 -3.76
N PHE A 18 -7.23 6.41 -3.13
CA PHE A 18 -7.01 5.06 -3.67
C PHE A 18 -8.01 4.72 -4.80
N LEU A 19 -9.14 5.43 -4.90
CA LEU A 19 -10.07 5.25 -6.01
C LEU A 19 -9.46 5.81 -7.30
N ALA A 20 -8.81 6.97 -7.22
CA ALA A 20 -8.03 7.51 -8.34
C ALA A 20 -6.89 6.55 -8.75
N VAL A 21 -6.19 5.94 -7.79
CA VAL A 21 -5.16 4.92 -8.07
C VAL A 21 -5.74 3.74 -8.85
N LYS A 22 -6.88 3.20 -8.40
CA LYS A 22 -7.57 2.12 -9.10
C LYS A 22 -8.03 2.54 -10.51
N ASN A 23 -8.60 3.73 -10.63
CA ASN A 23 -9.10 4.26 -11.90
C ASN A 23 -7.98 4.57 -12.90
N ALA A 24 -6.74 4.77 -12.42
CA ALA A 24 -5.55 4.90 -13.25
C ALA A 24 -5.05 3.56 -13.83
N GLY A 25 -5.72 2.44 -13.54
CA GLY A 25 -5.37 1.11 -14.05
C GLY A 25 -4.36 0.36 -13.19
N ILE A 26 -4.05 0.84 -11.98
CA ILE A 26 -3.19 0.13 -11.04
C ILE A 26 -3.92 -1.11 -10.54
N TYR A 27 -3.25 -2.26 -10.64
CA TYR A 27 -3.79 -3.56 -10.24
C TYR A 27 -3.77 -3.76 -8.72
N GLY A 28 -2.72 -3.27 -8.07
CA GLY A 28 -2.57 -3.44 -6.64
C GLY A 28 -1.48 -2.56 -6.02
N VAL A 29 -1.41 -2.60 -4.70
CA VAL A 29 -0.46 -1.86 -3.89
C VAL A 29 0.35 -2.80 -3.00
N ILE A 30 1.62 -2.49 -2.77
CA ILE A 30 2.46 -3.18 -1.78
C ILE A 30 2.76 -2.20 -0.65
N LEU A 31 2.22 -2.45 0.54
CA LEU A 31 2.31 -1.52 1.66
C LEU A 31 3.45 -1.90 2.61
N ARG A 32 4.29 -0.94 3.01
CA ARG A 32 5.28 -1.19 4.07
C ARG A 32 4.55 -1.45 5.39
N ALA A 33 4.70 -2.64 5.95
CA ALA A 33 4.14 -2.99 7.25
C ALA A 33 4.95 -2.40 8.41
N GLY A 34 6.26 -2.30 8.24
CA GLY A 34 7.17 -1.75 9.24
C GLY A 34 8.63 -1.96 8.85
N TYR A 35 9.51 -1.70 9.81
CA TYR A 35 10.95 -1.86 9.67
C TYR A 35 11.57 -2.36 10.98
N GLY A 36 12.78 -2.92 10.92
CA GLY A 36 13.48 -3.35 12.12
C GLY A 36 12.80 -4.53 12.84
N ARG A 37 12.67 -4.47 14.16
CA ARG A 37 12.22 -5.60 15.01
C ARG A 37 11.22 -5.21 16.10
N GLU A 38 11.03 -3.91 16.35
CA GLU A 38 10.19 -3.41 17.42
C GLU A 38 8.77 -3.10 16.92
N ALA A 39 7.76 -3.31 17.76
CA ALA A 39 6.36 -3.02 17.41
C ALA A 39 6.12 -1.53 17.12
N SER A 40 6.91 -0.63 17.73
CA SER A 40 6.88 0.81 17.49
C SER A 40 7.33 1.21 16.08
N GLN A 41 7.96 0.29 15.35
CA GLN A 41 8.45 0.51 13.99
C GLN A 41 7.43 0.07 12.92
N LYS A 42 6.18 -0.21 13.32
CA LYS A 42 5.07 -0.33 12.38
C LYS A 42 4.96 0.97 11.56
N ASP A 43 4.80 0.84 10.24
CA ASP A 43 4.61 2.03 9.40
C ASP A 43 3.29 2.72 9.77
N ARG A 44 3.39 3.99 10.18
CA ARG A 44 2.26 4.78 10.70
C ARG A 44 1.09 4.94 9.72
N LYS A 45 1.28 4.70 8.43
CA LYS A 45 0.22 4.78 7.40
C LYS A 45 -0.31 3.41 6.96
N PHE A 46 0.25 2.30 7.47
CA PHE A 46 -0.11 0.96 7.00
C PHE A 46 -1.61 0.67 7.12
N ASP A 47 -2.22 0.89 8.30
CA ASP A 47 -3.64 0.57 8.53
C ASP A 47 -4.56 1.47 7.68
N GLU A 48 -4.22 2.74 7.56
CA GLU A 48 -4.96 3.72 6.76
C GLU A 48 -4.94 3.33 5.28
N PHE A 49 -3.76 3.04 4.73
CA PHE A 49 -3.61 2.64 3.33
C PHE A 49 -4.22 1.27 3.06
N TYR A 50 -4.08 0.31 3.99
CA TYR A 50 -4.70 -1.00 3.84
C TYR A 50 -6.22 -0.88 3.77
N THR A 51 -6.82 -0.12 4.68
CA THR A 51 -8.27 0.10 4.72
C THR A 51 -8.76 0.80 3.47
N ALA A 52 -8.07 1.86 3.03
CA ALA A 52 -8.44 2.63 1.85
C ALA A 52 -8.30 1.81 0.55
N ALA A 53 -7.20 1.09 0.38
CA ALA A 53 -6.98 0.21 -0.77
C ALA A 53 -8.01 -0.93 -0.83
N LYS A 54 -8.33 -1.52 0.32
CA LYS A 54 -9.31 -2.60 0.42
C LYS A 54 -10.72 -2.11 0.09
N ALA A 55 -11.08 -0.91 0.54
CA ALA A 55 -12.39 -0.32 0.28
C ALA A 55 -12.69 -0.12 -1.21
N VAL A 56 -11.65 0.17 -2.01
CA VAL A 56 -11.79 0.31 -3.47
C VAL A 56 -11.56 -1.00 -4.22
N GLY A 57 -11.16 -2.08 -3.54
CA GLY A 57 -10.93 -3.40 -4.13
C GLY A 57 -9.63 -3.52 -4.92
N LEU A 58 -8.56 -2.82 -4.51
CA LEU A 58 -7.20 -3.07 -5.00
C LEU A 58 -6.66 -4.38 -4.40
N HIS A 59 -5.79 -5.07 -5.16
CA HIS A 59 -4.97 -6.14 -4.57
C HIS A 59 -3.93 -5.54 -3.62
N ILE A 60 -3.68 -6.21 -2.49
CA ILE A 60 -2.81 -5.67 -1.44
C ILE A 60 -1.76 -6.69 -1.07
N GLY A 61 -0.49 -6.30 -1.23
CA GLY A 61 0.67 -6.96 -0.63
C GLY A 61 1.20 -6.14 0.55
N ALA A 62 2.05 -6.76 1.36
CA ALA A 62 2.77 -6.08 2.42
C ALA A 62 4.25 -6.46 2.38
N TYR A 63 5.14 -5.53 2.74
CA TYR A 63 6.57 -5.80 2.88
C TYR A 63 7.11 -5.32 4.24
N TRP A 64 8.19 -5.96 4.70
CA TRP A 64 8.93 -5.56 5.90
C TRP A 64 10.32 -5.09 5.49
N TYR A 65 10.72 -3.91 5.94
CA TYR A 65 12.01 -3.31 5.58
C TYR A 65 13.10 -3.75 6.57
N SER A 66 14.17 -4.40 6.05
CA SER A 66 15.30 -4.91 6.84
C SER A 66 16.57 -4.09 6.66
#